data_AF-A0ABC8BXQ7-F1
#
_entry.id   AF-A0ABC8BXQ7-F1
#
_cell.length_a   1.000
_cell.length_b   1.000
_cell.length_c   1.000
_cell.angle_alpha   90.00
_cell.angle_beta   90.00
_cell.angle_gamma   90.00
#
_symmetry.space_group_name_H-M   'P 1'
#
loop_
_entity.id
_entity.type
_entity.pdbx_description
1 polymer ?
#
loop_
_entity_poly.entity_id
_entity_poly.type
_entity_poly.pdbx_seq_one_letter_code
_entity_poly.pdbx_strand_id
1 'polypeptide(L)'
;MRQCTAVALLPPPDHLITLAAEPGHILCELATDHPGDHATMLWDEGGPTGGAVWARWNTHRARLIPLPWCLALDPRKEACELFADHPSPHSWDITDPTHEAITHDLARQHPHLFPGTPEIAERTEEEDGS
;
A
#
# COMPACT_ATOMS: atom_id res chain seq x y z
N MET A 1 1.86 -6.33 -9.85
CA MET A 1 0.70 -5.48 -10.25
C MET A 1 0.83 -4.14 -9.55
N ARG A 2 0.31 -3.04 -10.10
CA ARG A 2 0.39 -1.74 -9.40
C ARG A 2 -0.61 -1.68 -8.26
N GLN A 3 -0.27 -0.94 -7.20
CA GLN A 3 -1.18 -0.62 -6.11
C GLN A 3 -2.36 0.22 -6.60
N CYS A 4 -3.52 0.00 -6.02
CA CYS A 4 -4.72 0.81 -6.19
C CYS A 4 -4.49 2.20 -5.58
N THR A 5 -4.74 3.26 -6.34
CA THR A 5 -4.55 4.65 -5.88
C THR A 5 -5.80 5.28 -5.28
N ALA A 6 -6.80 4.47 -4.92
CA ALA A 6 -8.03 4.96 -4.30
C ALA A 6 -7.74 5.52 -2.91
N VAL A 7 -8.18 6.75 -2.68
CA VAL A 7 -8.04 7.45 -1.39
C VAL A 7 -9.41 7.73 -0.78
N ALA A 8 -9.48 7.76 0.54
CA ALA A 8 -10.64 8.22 1.28
C ALA A 8 -10.24 9.06 2.48
N LEU A 9 -11.17 9.91 2.92
CA LEU A 9 -11.06 10.62 4.19
C LEU A 9 -11.84 9.83 5.25
N LEU A 10 -11.14 9.27 6.22
CA LEU A 10 -11.74 8.55 7.34
C LEU A 10 -12.08 9.56 8.45
N PRO A 11 -13.37 9.82 8.74
CA PRO A 11 -13.72 10.68 9.86
C PRO A 11 -13.35 10.00 11.19
N PRO A 12 -13.02 10.78 12.23
CA PRO A 12 -12.87 10.23 13.56
C PRO A 12 -14.18 9.56 14.00
N PRO A 13 -14.12 8.46 14.76
CA PRO A 13 -15.30 7.91 15.42
C PRO A 13 -16.02 8.97 16.26
N ASP A 14 -17.36 8.95 16.29
CA ASP A 14 -18.18 9.97 16.97
C ASP A 14 -17.77 10.20 18.44
N HIS A 15 -17.36 9.14 19.13
CA HIS A 15 -16.94 9.20 20.53
C HIS A 15 -15.58 9.89 20.76
N LEU A 16 -14.80 10.13 19.70
CA LEU A 16 -13.53 10.86 19.72
C LEU A 16 -13.66 12.32 19.26
N ILE A 17 -14.84 12.75 18.78
CA ILE A 17 -15.07 14.15 18.36
C ILE A 17 -14.82 15.13 19.51
N THR A 18 -15.07 14.71 20.76
CA THR A 18 -14.81 15.51 21.97
C THR A 18 -13.32 15.82 22.18
N LEU A 19 -12.43 15.08 21.53
CA LEU A 19 -10.98 15.26 21.59
C LEU A 19 -10.44 16.12 20.43
N ALA A 20 -11.31 16.72 19.62
CA ALA A 20 -10.92 17.43 18.39
C ALA A 20 -10.03 16.57 17.48
N ALA A 21 -10.35 15.28 17.38
CA ALA A 21 -9.67 14.38 16.46
C ALA A 21 -9.95 14.83 15.02
N GLU A 22 -8.90 14.95 14.22
CA GLU A 22 -9.01 15.35 12.81
C GLU A 22 -9.21 14.14 11.90
N PRO A 23 -9.92 14.28 10.77
CA PRO A 23 -10.04 13.22 9.78
C PRO A 23 -8.68 12.83 9.17
N GLY A 24 -8.48 11.52 8.96
CA GLY A 24 -7.25 10.97 8.37
C GLY A 24 -7.43 10.56 6.92
N HIS A 25 -6.44 10.83 6.06
CA HIS A 25 -6.43 10.28 4.70
C HIS A 25 -5.90 8.85 4.71
N ILE A 26 -6.60 7.96 4.02
CA ILE A 26 -6.21 6.55 3.84
C ILE A 26 -6.08 6.23 2.35
N LEU A 27 -5.12 5.36 2.01
CA LEU A 27 -4.81 4.92 0.65
C LEU A 27 -5.01 3.40 0.56
N CYS A 28 -5.62 2.91 -0.51
CA CYS A 28 -5.82 1.48 -0.71
C CYS A 28 -4.50 0.73 -0.89
N GLU A 29 -4.33 -0.39 -0.19
CA GLU A 29 -3.13 -1.24 -0.24
C GLU A 29 -3.26 -2.44 -1.18
N LEU A 30 -4.45 -2.65 -1.75
CA LEU A 30 -4.71 -3.72 -2.71
C LEU A 30 -4.21 -3.36 -4.11
N ALA A 31 -4.03 -4.36 -4.98
CA ALA A 31 -3.68 -4.12 -6.39
C ALA A 31 -4.81 -3.40 -7.16
N THR A 32 -4.47 -2.74 -8.27
CA THR A 32 -5.46 -2.18 -9.20
C THR A 32 -6.46 -3.25 -9.67
N ASP A 33 -7.69 -2.82 -9.98
CA ASP A 33 -8.79 -3.66 -10.48
C ASP A 33 -9.23 -4.79 -9.52
N HIS A 34 -8.91 -4.67 -8.23
CA HIS A 34 -9.42 -5.59 -7.22
C HIS A 34 -10.96 -5.48 -7.11
N PRO A 35 -11.69 -6.60 -6.93
CA PRO A 35 -13.11 -6.53 -6.62
C PRO A 35 -13.35 -6.12 -5.16
N GLY A 36 -14.58 -5.68 -4.87
CA GLY A 36 -15.03 -5.41 -3.51
C GLY A 36 -14.56 -4.08 -2.92
N ASP A 37 -14.63 -3.99 -1.59
CA ASP A 37 -14.24 -2.79 -0.84
C ASP A 37 -12.71 -2.59 -0.89
N HIS A 38 -12.27 -1.33 -1.02
CA HIS A 38 -10.89 -0.92 -0.78
C HIS A 38 -10.48 -1.21 0.66
N ALA A 39 -9.18 -1.35 0.91
CA ALA A 39 -8.67 -1.69 2.23
C ALA A 39 -7.28 -1.09 2.51
N THR A 40 -7.04 -0.73 3.77
CA THR A 40 -5.72 -0.39 4.34
C THR A 40 -5.64 -0.87 5.77
N MET A 41 -4.46 -1.33 6.20
CA MET A 41 -4.18 -1.65 7.59
C MET A 41 -3.97 -0.36 8.38
N LEU A 42 -4.67 -0.22 9.50
CA LEU A 42 -4.51 0.94 10.38
C LEU A 42 -3.58 0.66 11.57
N TRP A 43 -3.72 -0.52 12.18
CA TRP A 43 -2.80 -0.98 13.22
C TRP A 43 -2.80 -2.51 13.33
N ASP A 44 -1.64 -3.07 13.64
CA ASP A 44 -1.49 -4.47 14.04
C ASP A 44 -2.03 -4.64 15.47
N GLU A 45 -2.85 -5.67 15.69
CA GLU A 45 -3.42 -5.95 17.00
C GLU A 45 -2.45 -6.68 17.93
N GLY A 46 -1.38 -7.30 17.40
CA GLY A 46 -0.30 -7.92 18.15
C GLY A 46 -0.77 -8.93 19.21
N GLY A 47 -0.76 -10.23 18.93
CA GLY A 47 -1.16 -11.22 19.94
C GLY A 47 -1.21 -12.66 19.47
N PRO A 48 -1.55 -13.62 20.35
CA PRO A 48 -1.54 -15.06 20.07
C PRO A 48 -2.54 -15.48 18.98
N THR A 49 -3.61 -14.71 18.82
CA THR A 49 -4.65 -14.94 17.81
C THR A 49 -4.32 -14.31 16.46
N GLY A 50 -3.35 -13.38 16.40
CA GLY A 50 -2.87 -12.69 15.21
C GLY A 50 -3.94 -11.85 14.49
N GLY A 51 -3.56 -10.70 13.93
CA GLY A 51 -4.45 -9.90 13.09
C GLY A 51 -4.14 -8.42 13.13
N ALA A 52 -4.91 -7.67 12.36
CA ALA A 52 -4.82 -6.22 12.33
C ALA A 52 -6.22 -5.62 12.19
N VAL A 53 -6.34 -4.35 12.56
CA VAL A 53 -7.53 -3.58 12.24
C VAL A 53 -7.36 -2.91 10.89
N TRP A 54 -8.35 -3.16 10.04
CA TRP A 54 -8.40 -2.67 8.67
C TRP A 54 -9.49 -1.62 8.54
N ALA A 55 -9.19 -0.53 7.82
CA ALA A 55 -10.23 0.29 7.23
C ALA A 55 -10.66 -0.37 5.92
N ARG A 56 -11.96 -0.60 5.76
CA ARG A 56 -12.57 -1.08 4.51
C ARG A 56 -13.63 -0.13 4.03
N TRP A 57 -13.56 0.29 2.77
CA TRP A 57 -14.47 1.30 2.24
C TRP A 57 -14.85 1.10 0.78
N ASN A 58 -15.95 1.73 0.41
CA ASN A 58 -16.36 1.96 -0.96
C ASN A 58 -17.02 3.33 -1.06
N THR A 59 -17.66 3.63 -2.20
CA THR A 59 -18.33 4.90 -2.46
C THR A 59 -19.45 5.27 -1.47
N HIS A 60 -19.98 4.30 -0.71
CA HIS A 60 -21.15 4.49 0.14
C HIS A 60 -20.85 4.38 1.65
N ARG A 61 -19.77 3.70 2.04
CA ARG A 61 -19.48 3.42 3.45
C ARG A 61 -17.99 3.22 3.70
N ALA A 62 -17.57 3.50 4.93
CA ALA A 62 -16.29 3.08 5.50
C ALA A 62 -16.53 2.35 6.82
N ARG A 63 -15.75 1.31 7.10
CA ARG A 63 -15.84 0.50 8.32
C ARG A 63 -14.47 0.13 8.83
N LEU A 64 -14.31 0.11 10.14
CA LEU A 64 -13.14 -0.45 10.81
C LEU A 64 -13.48 -1.87 11.25
N ILE A 65 -12.63 -2.83 10.86
CA ILE A 65 -12.88 -4.24 11.13
C ILE A 65 -11.57 -4.96 11.47
N PRO A 66 -11.53 -5.72 12.59
CA PRO A 66 -10.40 -6.62 12.85
C PRO A 66 -10.46 -7.79 11.87
N LEU A 67 -9.35 -8.07 11.19
CA LEU A 67 -9.21 -9.21 10.28
C LEU A 67 -7.90 -9.93 10.55
N PRO A 68 -7.88 -11.28 10.47
CA PRO A 68 -6.65 -12.04 10.60
C PRO A 68 -5.71 -11.75 9.44
N TRP A 69 -4.41 -11.90 9.68
CA TRP A 69 -3.40 -11.86 8.63
C TRP A 69 -3.57 -13.02 7.63
N CYS A 70 -3.19 -12.79 6.38
CA CYS A 70 -3.02 -13.84 5.40
C CYS A 70 -1.83 -14.72 5.79
N LEU A 71 -2.02 -16.04 5.79
CA LEU A 71 -0.99 -17.00 6.22
C LEU A 71 -0.02 -17.40 5.10
N ALA A 72 -0.16 -16.81 3.92
CA ALA A 72 0.70 -17.10 2.79
C ALA A 72 2.13 -16.58 3.04
N LEU A 73 3.10 -17.36 2.60
CA LEU A 73 4.52 -17.02 2.62
C LEU A 73 5.06 -17.05 1.20
N ASP A 74 5.93 -16.11 0.86
CA ASP A 74 6.69 -16.13 -0.38
C ASP A 74 7.82 -17.20 -0.34
N PRO A 75 8.55 -17.43 -1.44
CA PRO A 75 9.69 -18.36 -1.46
C PRO A 75 10.82 -18.03 -0.49
N ARG A 76 10.94 -16.77 -0.05
CA ARG A 76 11.91 -16.29 0.96
C ARG A 76 11.37 -16.38 2.39
N LYS A 77 10.14 -16.88 2.56
CA LYS A 77 9.39 -16.97 3.82
C LYS A 77 8.98 -15.61 4.39
N GLU A 78 8.88 -14.60 3.55
CA GLU A 78 8.26 -13.31 3.88
C GLU A 78 6.73 -13.48 3.88
N ALA A 79 6.08 -12.91 4.90
CA ALA A 79 4.65 -13.06 5.08
C ALA A 79 3.86 -12.08 4.22
N CYS A 80 2.65 -12.49 3.82
CA CYS A 80 1.74 -11.59 3.14
C CYS A 80 1.23 -10.54 4.14
N GLU A 81 1.38 -9.27 3.79
CA GLU A 81 1.01 -8.13 4.62
C GLU A 81 -0.46 -7.72 4.43
N LEU A 82 -1.29 -8.61 3.88
CA LEU A 82 -2.72 -8.39 3.68
C LEU A 82 -3.55 -9.27 4.63
N PHE A 83 -4.82 -8.91 4.81
CA PHE A 83 -5.77 -9.72 5.58
C PHE A 83 -6.14 -11.04 4.88
N ALA A 84 -6.58 -12.04 5.62
CA ALA A 84 -6.99 -13.34 5.06
C ALA A 84 -8.14 -13.20 4.04
N ASP A 85 -8.11 -14.02 3.00
CA ASP A 85 -9.06 -13.99 1.88
C ASP A 85 -9.14 -12.62 1.16
N HIS A 86 -8.02 -11.88 1.12
CA HIS A 86 -7.93 -10.64 0.36
C HIS A 86 -8.22 -10.86 -1.13
N PRO A 87 -8.94 -9.93 -1.81
CA PRO A 87 -9.32 -10.07 -3.22
C PRO A 87 -8.21 -9.68 -4.21
N SER A 88 -7.01 -9.39 -3.69
CA SER A 88 -5.83 -8.95 -4.44
C SER A 88 -4.82 -10.09 -4.59
N PRO A 89 -3.82 -10.00 -5.50
CA PRO A 89 -2.57 -10.73 -5.32
C PRO A 89 -1.96 -10.49 -3.92
N HIS A 90 -1.06 -11.37 -3.51
CA HIS A 90 -0.32 -11.21 -2.25
C HIS A 90 0.52 -9.94 -2.26
N SER A 91 0.83 -9.39 -1.08
CA SER A 91 1.49 -8.09 -0.93
C SER A 91 2.80 -7.99 -1.73
N TRP A 92 3.60 -9.05 -1.76
CA TRP A 92 4.86 -9.10 -2.52
C TRP A 92 4.68 -9.02 -4.05
N ASP A 93 3.48 -9.28 -4.57
CA ASP A 93 3.14 -9.14 -5.98
C ASP A 93 2.58 -7.73 -6.31
N ILE A 94 2.50 -6.83 -5.32
CA ILE A 94 1.98 -5.47 -5.47
C ILE A 94 3.13 -4.46 -5.41
N THR A 95 3.17 -3.56 -6.39
CA THR A 95 4.16 -2.49 -6.49
C THR A 95 3.47 -1.16 -6.19
N ASP A 96 3.87 -0.51 -5.11
CA ASP A 96 3.53 0.90 -4.85
C ASP A 96 4.29 1.79 -5.85
N PRO A 97 3.59 2.49 -6.77
CA PRO A 97 4.23 3.35 -7.76
C PRO A 97 5.00 4.52 -7.11
N THR A 98 4.61 4.96 -5.91
CA THR A 98 5.31 6.01 -5.16
C THR A 98 6.63 5.47 -4.62
N HIS A 99 6.61 4.31 -3.97
CA HIS A 99 7.83 3.64 -3.51
C HIS A 99 8.79 3.33 -4.67
N GLU A 100 8.28 2.85 -5.80
CA GLU A 100 9.08 2.60 -7.01
C GLU A 100 9.75 3.88 -7.53
N ALA A 101 8.99 4.97 -7.64
CA ALA A 101 9.51 6.26 -8.10
C ALA A 101 10.57 6.84 -7.14
N ILE A 102 10.35 6.75 -5.83
CA ILE A 102 11.32 7.19 -4.81
C ILE A 102 12.58 6.33 -4.89
N THR A 103 12.43 5.01 -5.00
CA THR A 103 13.56 4.08 -5.10
C THR A 103 14.40 4.37 -6.34
N HIS A 104 13.75 4.62 -7.48
CA HIS A 104 14.41 5.02 -8.72
C HIS A 104 15.20 6.32 -8.56
N ASP A 105 14.57 7.36 -7.98
CA ASP A 105 15.22 8.65 -7.77
C ASP A 105 16.43 8.54 -6.82
N LEU A 106 16.29 7.78 -5.73
CA LEU A 106 17.37 7.49 -4.80
C LEU A 106 18.51 6.69 -5.44
N ALA A 107 18.20 5.71 -6.30
CA ALA A 107 19.21 4.94 -7.02
C ALA A 107 20.01 5.83 -7.99
N ARG A 108 19.35 6.78 -8.67
CA ARG A 108 20.01 7.76 -9.53
C ARG A 108 20.93 8.70 -8.73
N GLN A 109 20.50 9.16 -7.57
CA GLN A 109 21.28 10.09 -6.74
C GLN A 109 22.40 9.40 -5.94
N HIS A 110 22.20 8.13 -5.57
CA HIS A 110 23.12 7.37 -4.71
C HIS A 110 23.42 5.96 -5.25
N PRO A 111 24.09 5.82 -6.41
CA PRO A 111 24.30 4.51 -7.05
C PRO A 111 25.05 3.48 -6.17
N HIS A 112 25.93 3.95 -5.28
CA HIS A 112 26.69 3.10 -4.37
C HIS A 112 25.83 2.41 -3.29
N LEU A 113 24.62 2.90 -3.03
CA LEU A 113 23.65 2.25 -2.14
C LEU A 113 22.78 1.22 -2.86
N PHE A 114 22.80 1.19 -4.20
CA PHE A 114 21.96 0.32 -5.04
C PHE A 114 22.78 -0.48 -6.07
N PRO A 115 23.83 -1.23 -5.67
CA PRO A 115 24.67 -1.96 -6.60
C PRO A 115 23.88 -3.07 -7.31
N GLY A 116 23.77 -3.00 -8.64
CA GLY A 116 23.13 -4.01 -9.48
C GLY A 116 21.80 -3.62 -10.12
N THR A 117 21.32 -2.38 -9.90
CA THR A 117 20.19 -1.84 -10.67
C THR A 117 20.66 -1.50 -12.09
N PRO A 118 20.05 -2.02 -13.17
CA PRO A 118 20.47 -1.68 -14.52
C PRO A 118 20.33 -0.17 -14.74
N GLU A 119 21.42 0.45 -15.15
CA GLU A 119 21.54 1.86 -15.49
C GLU A 119 20.44 2.21 -16.50
N ILE A 120 19.50 3.06 -16.08
CA ILE A 120 18.39 3.48 -16.93
C ILE A 120 18.99 4.48 -17.91
N ALA A 121 19.25 4.00 -19.13
CA ALA A 121 19.74 4.80 -20.23
C ALA A 121 18.89 6.06 -20.33
N GLU A 122 19.51 7.20 -20.03
CA GLU A 122 18.93 8.51 -20.19
C GLU A 122 18.44 8.62 -21.64
N ARG A 123 17.12 8.81 -21.81
CA ARG A 123 16.55 9.31 -23.06
C ARG A 123 17.05 10.74 -23.19
N THR A 124 18.23 10.92 -23.79
CA THR A 124 18.58 12.18 -24.43
C THR A 124 17.69 12.26 -25.66
N GLU A 125 16.55 12.92 -25.51
CA GLU A 125 15.87 13.54 -26.65
C GLU A 125 16.83 14.61 -27.16
N GLU A 126 17.60 14.27 -28.19
CA GLU A 126 18.23 15.25 -29.07
C GLU A 126 17.11 16.12 -29.64
N GLU A 127 16.95 17.31 -29.07
CA GLU A 127 16.68 18.50 -29.86
C GLU A 127 17.76 18.59 -30.93
N ASP A 128 17.48 18.05 -32.12
CA ASP A 128 18.14 18.54 -33.33
C ASP A 128 17.05 18.94 -34.31
N GLY A 129 16.68 20.21 -34.19
CA GLY A 129 16.09 20.95 -35.29
C GLY A 129 17.18 21.27 -36.30
N SER A 130 17.00 20.79 -37.53
CA SER A 130 17.37 21.47 -38.77
C SER A 130 16.61 20.87 -39.96
#